data_AF-A0A1R1PL61-F1
#
_entry.id   AF-A0A1R1PL61-F1
#
_cell.length_a   1.000
_cell.length_b   1.000
_cell.length_c   1.000
_cell.angle_alpha   90.00
_cell.angle_beta   90.00
_cell.angle_gamma   90.00
#
_symmetry.space_group_name_H-M   'P 1'
#
loop_
_entity.id
_entity.type
_entity.pdbx_description
1 polymer ?
#
loop_
_entity_poly.entity_id
_entity_poly.type
_entity_poly.pdbx_seq_one_letter_code
_entity_poly.pdbx_strand_id
1 'polypeptide(L)' 'MSIHKQCRLHELNETQINQLSGILSKMTLENDLQRQISNNVKRLRRIGTYVGMRHAVGLP' A
#
# COMPACT_ATOMS: atom_id res chain seq x y z
N MET A 1 17.06 13.56 2.74
CA MET A 1 16.01 14.60 2.71
C MET A 1 15.80 15.07 4.14
N SER A 2 16.00 16.36 4.42
CA SER A 2 15.75 16.92 5.75
C SER A 2 14.53 17.83 5.66
N ILE A 3 13.39 17.35 6.14
CA ILE A 3 12.17 18.14 6.32
C ILE A 3 11.88 18.13 7.81
N HIS A 4 11.58 19.30 8.37
CA HIS A 4 11.23 19.41 9.78
C HIS A 4 9.89 18.69 10.05
N LYS A 5 9.79 17.93 11.15
CA LYS A 5 8.61 17.07 11.41
C LYS A 5 7.28 17.83 11.50
N GLN A 6 7.32 19.10 11.88
CA GLN A 6 6.14 19.97 12.01
C GLN A 6 5.88 20.85 10.77
N CYS A 7 6.70 20.69 9.73
CA CYS A 7 6.57 21.47 8.50
C CYS A 7 5.21 21.19 7.84
N ARG A 8 4.52 22.26 7.42
CA ARG A 8 3.20 22.18 6.78
C ARG A 8 3.36 22.09 5.27
N LEU A 9 2.30 21.61 4.60
CA LEU A 9 2.32 21.34 3.17
C LEU A 9 2.68 22.59 2.33
N HIS A 10 2.21 23.77 2.73
CA HIS A 10 2.46 25.04 2.02
C HIS A 10 3.87 25.59 2.21
N GLU A 11 4.67 25.01 3.11
CA GLU A 11 6.06 25.42 3.40
C GLU A 11 7.07 24.58 2.61
N LEU A 12 6.60 23.58 1.85
CA LEU A 12 7.44 22.69 1.06
C LEU A 12 7.80 23.34 -0.27
N ASN A 13 9.10 23.29 -0.59
CA ASN A 13 9.59 23.69 -1.90
C ASN A 13 9.28 22.60 -2.95
N GLU A 14 9.17 23.00 -4.21
CA GLU A 14 8.87 22.09 -5.33
C GLU A 14 9.91 20.96 -5.46
N THR A 15 11.19 21.25 -5.16
CA THR A 15 12.26 20.24 -5.13
C THR A 15 12.03 19.17 -4.06
N GLN A 16 11.53 19.57 -2.89
CA GLN A 16 11.18 18.65 -1.80
C GLN A 16 9.95 17.83 -2.18
N ILE A 17 8.94 18.44 -2.81
CA ILE A 17 7.75 17.72 -3.29
C ILE A 17 8.16 16.65 -4.32
N ASN A 18 9.02 16.99 -5.29
CA ASN A 18 9.48 16.04 -6.30
C ASN A 18 10.29 14.90 -5.70
N GLN A 19 11.14 15.19 -4.71
CA GLN A 19 11.87 14.15 -3.98
C GLN A 19 10.92 13.22 -3.20
N LEU A 20 9.88 13.76 -2.55
CA LEU A 20 8.84 12.99 -1.85
C LEU A 20 8.09 12.08 -2.82
N SER A 21 7.62 12.62 -3.94
CA SER A 21 6.94 11.85 -4.99
C SER A 21 7.82 10.70 -5.50
N GLY A 22 9.11 10.96 -5.74
CA GLY A 22 10.05 9.92 -6.18
C GLY A 22 10.28 8.81 -5.15
N ILE A 23 10.14 9.09 -3.85
CA ILE A 23 10.19 8.08 -2.79
C ILE A 23 8.88 7.30 -2.75
N LEU A 24 7.73 8.00 -2.78
CA LEU A 24 6.40 7.40 -2.74
C LEU A 24 6.17 6.44 -3.92
N SER A 25 6.65 6.78 -5.12
CA SER A 25 6.56 5.92 -6.30
C SER A 25 7.32 4.59 -6.17
N LYS A 26 8.30 4.48 -5.28
CA LYS A 26 9.04 3.22 -5.03
C LYS A 26 8.35 2.32 -4.00
N MET A 27 7.38 2.87 -3.28
CA MET A 27 6.63 2.14 -2.25
C MET A 27 5.39 1.53 -2.88
N THR A 28 5.03 0.32 -2.45
CA THR A 28 3.75 -0.30 -2.79
C THR A 28 2.66 0.35 -1.95
N LEU A 29 2.00 1.36 -2.51
CA LEU A 29 0.95 2.12 -1.85
C LEU A 29 -0.43 1.83 -2.47
N GLU A 30 -1.47 2.24 -1.76
CA GLU A 30 -2.88 2.30 -2.18
C GLU A 30 -3.29 1.19 -3.15
N ASN A 31 -3.39 1.52 -4.44
CA ASN A 31 -3.92 0.64 -5.48
C ASN A 31 -3.09 -0.63 -5.67
N ASP A 32 -1.77 -0.51 -5.62
CA ASP A 32 -0.89 -1.66 -5.81
C ASP A 32 -0.92 -2.58 -4.58
N LEU A 33 -0.95 -1.99 -3.38
CA LEU A 33 -1.10 -2.76 -2.14
C LEU A 33 -2.46 -3.45 -2.07
N GLN A 34 -3.55 -2.76 -2.43
CA GLN A 34 -4.89 -3.32 -2.45
C GLN A 34 -5.00 -4.47 -3.46
N ARG A 35 -4.39 -4.32 -4.65
CA ARG A 35 -4.28 -5.40 -5.65
C ARG A 35 -3.49 -6.57 -5.12
N GLN A 36 -2.36 -6.33 -4.45
CA GLN A 36 -1.52 -7.38 -3.86
C GLN A 36 -2.29 -8.19 -2.81
N ILE A 37 -3.00 -7.52 -1.89
CA ILE A 37 -3.83 -8.17 -0.87
C ILE A 37 -4.95 -8.99 -1.53
N SER A 38 -5.66 -8.40 -2.50
CA SER A 38 -6.72 -9.09 -3.24
C SER A 38 -6.20 -10.35 -3.94
N ASN A 39 -5.04 -10.25 -4.60
CA ASN A 39 -4.40 -11.37 -5.27
C ASN A 39 -3.96 -12.45 -4.29
N ASN A 40 -3.47 -12.08 -3.11
CA ASN A 40 -3.13 -13.03 -2.05
C ASN A 40 -4.36 -13.81 -1.58
N VAL A 41 -5.48 -13.13 -1.31
CA VAL A 41 -6.74 -13.79 -0.89
C VAL A 41 -7.28 -14.69 -2.01
N LYS A 42 -7.27 -14.23 -3.27
CA LYS A 42 -7.67 -15.04 -4.43
C LYS A 42 -6.79 -16.27 -4.60
N ARG A 43 -5.47 -16.13 -4.40
CA ARG A 43 -4.52 -17.25 -4.43
C ARG A 43 -4.83 -18.28 -3.35
N LEU A 44 -5.06 -17.85 -2.11
CA LEU A 44 -5.41 -18.75 -1.00
C LEU A 44 -6.71 -19.51 -1.24
N ARG A 45 -7.73 -18.84 -1.81
CA ARG A 45 -8.99 -19.46 -2.25
C ARG A 45 -8.75 -20.49 -3.35
N ARG A 46 -7.97 -20.14 -4.39
CA ARG A 46 -7.67 -21.05 -5.53
C ARG A 46 -6.93 -22.32 -5.10
N ILE A 47 -6.01 -22.22 -4.14
CA ILE A 47 -5.23 -23.36 -3.64
C ILE A 47 -6.10 -24.28 -2.77
N GLY A 48 -7.20 -23.78 -2.19
CA GLY A 48 -8.06 -24.58 -1.30
C GLY A 48 -7.52 -24.71 0.13
N THR A 49 -6.67 -23.78 0.57
CA THR A 49 -6.20 -23.74 1.98
C THR A 49 -7.37 -23.48 2.94
N TYR A 50 -7.25 -23.93 4.20
CA TYR A 50 -8.26 -23.66 5.23
C TYR A 50 -8.62 -22.17 5.34
N VAL A 51 -7.61 -21.30 5.37
CA VAL A 51 -7.78 -19.83 5.41
C VAL A 51 -8.52 -19.32 4.16
N GLY A 52 -8.17 -19.83 2.97
CA GLY A 52 -8.87 -19.51 1.73
C GLY A 52 -10.34 -19.90 1.76
N MET A 53 -10.66 -21.09 2.27
CA MET A 53 -12.03 -21.57 2.45
C MET A 53 -12.80 -20.66 3.41
N ARG A 54 -12.25 -20.31 4.58
CA ARG A 54 -12.85 -19.39 5.55
C ARG A 54 -13.13 -18.01 4.93
N HIS A 55 -12.17 -17.46 4.19
CA HIS A 55 -12.38 -16.23 3.43
C HIS A 55 -13.50 -16.35 2.40
N ALA A 56 -13.70 -17.51 1.75
CA ALA A 56 -14.75 -17.69 0.74
C ALA A 56 -16.16 -17.72 1.36
N VAL A 57 -16.29 -18.34 2.53
CA VAL A 57 -17.57 -18.41 3.27
C VAL A 57 -17.79 -17.24 4.23
N GLY A 58 -16.87 -16.28 4.31
CA GLY A 58 -16.99 -15.10 5.17
C GLY A 58 -16.83 -15.39 6.66
N LEU A 59 -16.10 -16.44 7.02
CA LEU A 59 -15.84 -16.82 8.40
C LEU A 59 -14.43 -16.38 8.85
N PRO A 60 -14.25 -16.04 10.14
CA PRO A 60 -12.94 -15.72 10.70
C PRO A 60 -11.98 -16.90 10.65
#